data_AF-A0AAD6IIY9-F1
#
_entry.id   AF-A0AAD6IIY9-F1
#
_cell.length_a   1.000
_cell.length_b   1.000
_cell.length_c   1.000
_cell.angle_alpha   90.00
_cell.angle_beta   90.00
_cell.angle_gamma   90.00
#
_symmetry.space_group_name_H-M   'P 1'
#
loop_
_entity.id
_entity.type
_entity.pdbx_description
1 polymer ?
#
loop_
_entity_poly.entity_id
_entity_poly.type
_entity_poly.pdbx_seq_one_letter_code
_entity_poly.pdbx_strand_id
1 'polypeptide(L)'
;MKLFETPIDIWLSIKDFLTPADVENIINTTSTIWKQIFKDTSWLEFALAFDGCSPVLIGHLSAYRPRKSSNRLYLALLAGDYSGDLRYESERFFAALQDGWKYDENKYEVDFPSGITLNIYEVIKSLDTVELPLEKVFTNTKQGVYSEYCYYNNPAIKELRSSDIVKWDPDYKQPRPYVFGGWNGPACKGRDIKHGCRITLLNQHMKKDYCLFPCHKKSKLWAKMTRSVRDCSVR
;
A
#
# COMPACT_ATOMS: atom_id res chain seq x y z
N MET A 1 -21.74 -1.84 3.19
CA MET A 1 -20.90 -2.57 2.23
C MET A 1 -21.03 -4.05 2.55
N LYS A 2 -21.41 -4.86 1.56
CA LYS A 2 -22.05 -6.16 1.77
C LYS A 2 -21.03 -7.27 2.09
N LEU A 3 -21.18 -7.88 3.26
CA LEU A 3 -20.61 -9.18 3.70
C LEU A 3 -20.99 -10.38 2.80
N PHE A 4 -21.57 -10.15 1.61
CA PHE A 4 -22.42 -11.09 0.87
C PHE A 4 -21.82 -11.57 -0.46
N GLU A 5 -20.51 -11.77 -0.52
CA GLU A 5 -19.94 -12.68 -1.53
C GLU A 5 -19.28 -13.92 -0.91
N THR A 6 -19.25 -14.02 0.42
CA THR A 6 -18.94 -15.28 1.08
C THR A 6 -20.17 -16.17 1.00
N PRO A 7 -20.08 -17.36 0.37
CA PRO A 7 -21.12 -18.37 0.46
C PRO A 7 -21.54 -18.57 1.93
N ILE A 8 -22.85 -18.64 2.18
CA ILE A 8 -23.43 -18.64 3.53
C ILE A 8 -22.83 -19.75 4.42
N ASP A 9 -22.46 -20.87 3.80
CA ASP A 9 -21.77 -22.03 4.35
C ASP A 9 -20.36 -21.72 4.86
N ILE A 10 -19.58 -20.91 4.13
CA ILE A 10 -18.25 -20.47 4.58
C ILE A 10 -18.40 -19.50 5.75
N TRP A 11 -19.34 -18.56 5.66
CA TRP A 11 -19.61 -17.60 6.74
C TRP A 11 -20.03 -18.31 8.04
N LEU A 12 -20.96 -19.27 7.95
CA LEU A 12 -21.38 -20.07 9.09
C LEU A 12 -20.24 -20.91 9.68
N SER A 13 -19.28 -21.34 8.85
CA SER A 13 -18.12 -22.12 9.29
C SER A 13 -17.06 -21.29 10.02
N ILE A 14 -16.96 -19.98 9.75
CA ILE A 14 -15.95 -19.12 10.37
C ILE A 14 -16.51 -18.23 11.49
N LYS A 15 -17.81 -17.89 11.48
CA LYS A 15 -18.40 -16.94 12.43
C LYS A 15 -18.20 -17.33 13.89
N ASP A 16 -18.18 -18.62 14.19
CA ASP A 16 -18.04 -19.13 15.56
C ASP A 16 -16.59 -19.02 16.08
N PHE A 17 -15.64 -18.79 15.17
CA PHE A 17 -14.23 -18.49 15.46
C PHE A 17 -13.94 -16.99 15.47
N LEU A 18 -14.90 -16.16 15.03
CA LEU A 18 -14.78 -14.71 15.02
C LEU A 18 -15.35 -14.14 16.32
N THR A 19 -14.57 -13.30 16.99
CA THR A 19 -15.13 -12.49 18.07
C THR A 19 -16.05 -11.42 17.47
N PRO A 20 -17.03 -10.87 18.22
CA PRO A 20 -17.81 -9.71 17.76
C PRO A 20 -16.94 -8.54 17.28
N ALA A 21 -15.75 -8.39 17.88
CA ALA A 21 -14.76 -7.41 17.45
C ALA A 21 -14.12 -7.73 16.09
N ASP A 22 -14.01 -9.01 15.70
CA ASP A 22 -13.53 -9.40 14.37
C ASP A 22 -14.57 -9.09 13.28
N VAL A 23 -15.87 -9.23 13.59
CA VAL A 23 -16.97 -8.88 12.66
C VAL A 23 -17.08 -7.36 12.48
N GLU A 24 -17.00 -6.60 13.57
CA GLU A 24 -16.97 -5.13 13.54
C GLU A 24 -15.69 -4.60 12.88
N ASN A 25 -14.55 -5.27 13.09
CA ASN A 25 -13.33 -5.03 12.34
C ASN A 25 -13.60 -5.23 10.86
N ILE A 26 -14.09 -6.38 10.39
CA ILE A 26 -14.30 -6.61 8.94
C ILE A 26 -15.13 -5.48 8.28
N ILE A 27 -16.14 -4.95 8.98
CA ILE A 27 -17.03 -3.90 8.46
C ILE A 27 -16.35 -2.51 8.45
N ASN A 28 -15.45 -2.23 9.41
CA ASN A 28 -14.87 -0.89 9.62
C ASN A 28 -13.33 -0.86 9.63
N THR A 29 -12.64 -1.93 9.21
CA THR A 29 -11.19 -2.13 9.39
C THR A 29 -10.42 -0.94 8.83
N THR A 30 -10.80 -0.46 7.66
CA THR A 30 -10.12 0.65 6.99
C THR A 30 -10.27 1.97 7.74
N SER A 31 -11.50 2.34 8.14
CA SER A 31 -11.73 3.54 8.94
C SER A 31 -10.96 3.47 10.27
N THR A 32 -10.93 2.29 10.89
CA THR A 32 -10.15 2.06 12.11
C THR A 32 -8.65 2.24 11.85
N ILE A 33 -8.08 1.61 10.82
CA ILE A 33 -6.65 1.73 10.50
C ILE A 33 -6.26 3.20 10.28
N TRP A 34 -7.02 3.96 9.49
CA TRP A 34 -6.75 5.38 9.28
C TRP A 34 -6.79 6.17 10.59
N LYS A 35 -7.77 5.90 11.48
CA LYS A 35 -7.86 6.53 12.80
C LYS A 35 -6.76 6.10 13.78
N GLN A 36 -6.14 4.93 13.57
CA GLN A 36 -5.02 4.44 14.37
C GLN A 36 -3.68 5.03 13.92
N ILE A 37 -3.64 5.62 12.72
CA ILE A 37 -2.48 6.32 12.17
C ILE A 37 -2.61 7.83 12.41
N PHE A 38 -3.77 8.40 12.09
CA PHE A 38 -4.05 9.84 12.15
C PHE A 38 -5.02 10.15 13.28
N LYS A 39 -4.72 11.18 14.08
CA LYS A 39 -5.64 11.67 15.12
C LYS A 39 -6.73 12.59 14.57
N ASP A 40 -6.45 13.23 13.44
CA ASP A 40 -7.38 14.10 12.72
C ASP A 40 -7.17 13.96 11.20
N THR A 41 -8.04 14.59 10.41
CA THR A 41 -8.03 14.52 8.95
C THR A 41 -7.23 15.65 8.29
N SER A 42 -6.57 16.51 9.06
CA SER A 42 -6.04 17.79 8.58
C SER A 42 -4.96 17.66 7.50
N TRP A 43 -4.06 16.68 7.64
CA TRP A 43 -3.06 16.38 6.61
C TRP A 43 -3.67 15.66 5.41
N LEU A 44 -4.64 14.76 5.64
CA LEU A 44 -5.29 14.00 4.58
C LEU A 44 -6.11 14.93 3.67
N GLU A 45 -6.89 15.85 4.25
CA GLU A 45 -7.64 16.88 3.53
C GLU A 45 -6.71 17.86 2.82
N PHE A 46 -5.59 18.23 3.45
CA PHE A 46 -4.58 19.06 2.82
C PHE A 46 -3.94 18.37 1.62
N ALA A 47 -3.55 17.09 1.75
CA ALA A 47 -2.97 16.32 0.67
C ALA A 47 -3.95 16.23 -0.52
N LEU A 48 -5.24 16.02 -0.25
CA LEU A 48 -6.28 15.98 -1.29
C LEU A 48 -6.49 17.31 -2.03
N ALA A 49 -6.02 18.44 -1.47
CA ALA A 49 -6.08 19.73 -2.16
C ALA A 49 -5.03 19.88 -3.28
N PHE A 50 -4.00 19.01 -3.30
CA PHE A 50 -3.01 18.96 -4.36
C PHE A 50 -3.51 18.12 -5.53
N ASP A 51 -3.20 18.55 -6.76
CA ASP A 51 -3.61 17.84 -7.96
C ASP A 51 -2.98 16.44 -8.03
N GLY A 52 -3.78 15.45 -8.39
CA GLY A 52 -3.36 14.05 -8.50
C GLY A 52 -3.17 13.29 -7.18
N CYS A 53 -3.13 13.96 -6.03
CA CYS A 53 -2.99 13.33 -4.72
C CYS A 53 -4.18 12.42 -4.38
N SER A 54 -3.89 11.21 -3.94
CA SER A 54 -4.92 10.28 -3.46
C SER A 54 -4.27 9.31 -2.48
N PRO A 55 -4.23 9.66 -1.18
CA PRO A 55 -3.61 8.84 -0.17
C PRO A 55 -4.17 7.42 -0.15
N VAL A 56 -3.26 6.44 -0.21
CA VAL A 56 -3.57 5.02 -0.20
C VAL A 56 -2.64 4.28 0.75
N LEU A 57 -3.22 3.39 1.55
CA LEU A 57 -2.47 2.43 2.34
C LEU A 57 -2.35 1.14 1.55
N ILE A 58 -1.15 0.55 1.52
CA ILE A 58 -0.88 -0.77 0.94
C ILE A 58 -0.26 -1.69 2.01
N GLY A 59 -0.74 -2.91 2.10
CA GLY A 59 -0.24 -3.96 2.98
C GLY A 59 -1.31 -5.01 3.25
N HIS A 60 -1.12 -5.87 4.25
CA HIS A 60 -2.11 -6.90 4.61
C HIS A 60 -3.17 -6.35 5.58
N LEU A 61 -3.94 -5.36 5.13
CA LEU A 61 -4.94 -4.60 5.89
C LEU A 61 -5.91 -5.51 6.69
N SER A 62 -6.37 -6.60 6.08
CA SER A 62 -7.29 -7.57 6.67
C SER A 62 -6.68 -8.37 7.82
N ALA A 63 -5.36 -8.35 8.00
CA ALA A 63 -4.67 -8.94 9.14
C ALA A 63 -4.66 -8.05 10.40
N TYR A 64 -5.14 -6.80 10.30
CA TYR A 64 -5.18 -5.89 11.43
C TYR A 64 -6.07 -6.44 12.56
N ARG A 65 -5.52 -6.54 13.77
CA ARG A 65 -6.28 -6.95 14.97
C ARG A 65 -5.92 -6.02 16.14
N PRO A 66 -6.71 -4.96 16.41
CA PRO A 66 -6.36 -3.92 17.39
C PRO A 66 -6.20 -4.42 18.83
N ARG A 67 -6.82 -5.56 19.18
CA ARG A 67 -6.84 -6.10 20.55
C ARG A 67 -5.80 -7.20 20.80
N LYS A 68 -4.94 -7.51 19.83
CA LYS A 68 -3.87 -8.52 19.98
C LYS A 68 -2.52 -7.83 19.95
N SER A 69 -1.84 -7.80 21.10
CA SER A 69 -0.51 -7.19 21.28
C SER A 69 0.59 -7.79 20.39
N SER A 70 0.35 -8.96 19.79
CA SER A 70 1.26 -9.62 18.85
C SER A 70 1.10 -9.17 17.40
N ASN A 71 0.04 -8.46 17.04
CA ASN A 71 -0.26 -8.15 15.64
C ASN A 71 0.45 -6.87 15.19
N ARG A 72 1.70 -7.04 14.74
CA ARG A 72 2.43 -6.01 14.01
C ARG A 72 1.94 -5.96 12.58
N LEU A 73 1.33 -4.84 12.19
CA LEU A 73 0.88 -4.60 10.83
C LEU A 73 1.84 -3.65 10.13
N TYR A 74 2.42 -4.09 9.02
CA TYR A 74 3.24 -3.24 8.18
C TYR A 74 2.42 -2.67 7.03
N LEU A 75 2.44 -1.34 6.87
CA LEU A 75 1.76 -0.63 5.80
C LEU A 75 2.72 0.33 5.11
N ALA A 76 2.47 0.60 3.83
CA ALA A 76 3.06 1.73 3.13
C ALA A 76 1.97 2.78 2.85
N LEU A 77 2.26 4.03 3.18
CA LEU A 77 1.42 5.17 2.79
C LEU A 77 1.99 5.79 1.53
N LEU A 78 1.19 5.78 0.47
CA LEU A 78 1.49 6.47 -0.77
C LEU A 78 0.58 7.68 -0.87
N ALA A 79 1.14 8.88 -0.96
CA ALA A 79 0.34 10.10 -1.05
C ALA A 79 -0.24 10.29 -2.47
N GLY A 80 0.45 9.77 -3.49
CA GLY A 80 0.14 10.02 -4.89
C GLY A 80 0.46 11.45 -5.31
N ASP A 81 1.42 12.09 -4.64
CA ASP A 81 1.83 13.47 -4.87
C ASP A 81 2.69 13.60 -6.12
N TYR A 82 2.11 14.20 -7.16
CA TYR A 82 2.78 14.39 -8.44
C TYR A 82 3.74 15.59 -8.44
N SER A 83 3.40 16.65 -7.71
CA SER A 83 4.21 17.87 -7.74
C SER A 83 5.48 17.73 -6.92
N GLY A 84 5.49 16.81 -5.95
CA GLY A 84 6.61 16.67 -5.04
C GLY A 84 6.46 17.54 -3.79
N ASP A 85 5.37 18.31 -3.68
CA ASP A 85 5.28 19.41 -2.73
C ASP A 85 4.98 18.96 -1.31
N LEU A 86 4.35 17.78 -1.12
CA LEU A 86 4.03 17.29 0.22
C LEU A 86 5.27 17.06 1.08
N ARG A 87 6.45 16.88 0.47
CA ARG A 87 7.72 16.75 1.22
C ARG A 87 8.08 17.99 2.02
N TYR A 88 7.64 19.17 1.58
CA TYR A 88 7.89 20.44 2.29
C TYR A 88 6.95 20.63 3.48
N GLU A 89 5.93 19.76 3.59
CA GLU A 89 4.86 19.83 4.60
C GLU A 89 4.93 18.63 5.55
N SER A 90 6.14 18.08 5.75
CA SER A 90 6.37 16.93 6.62
C SER A 90 6.01 17.22 8.08
N GLU A 91 6.22 18.46 8.55
CA GLU A 91 5.82 18.84 9.91
C GLU A 91 4.31 18.72 10.11
N ARG A 92 3.53 19.16 9.11
CA ARG A 92 2.08 19.02 9.10
C ARG A 92 1.65 17.54 9.08
N PHE A 93 2.37 16.71 8.34
CA PHE A 93 2.16 15.26 8.37
C PHE A 93 2.33 14.68 9.78
N PHE A 94 3.49 14.92 10.41
CA PHE A 94 3.78 14.40 11.75
C PHE A 94 2.82 14.97 12.81
N ALA A 95 2.39 16.22 12.66
CA ALA A 95 1.44 16.86 13.56
C ALA A 95 0.06 16.19 13.53
N ALA A 96 -0.36 15.62 12.39
CA ALA A 96 -1.66 14.94 12.22
C ALA A 96 -1.66 13.47 12.69
N LEU A 97 -0.50 12.91 13.04
CA LEU A 97 -0.38 11.52 13.50
C LEU A 97 -0.91 11.32 14.93
N GLN A 98 -1.33 10.09 15.23
CA GLN A 98 -1.69 9.63 16.58
C GLN A 98 -0.53 9.73 17.57
N ASP A 99 -0.81 10.13 18.80
CA ASP A 99 0.22 10.38 19.80
C ASP A 99 1.04 9.11 20.16
N GLY A 100 2.28 9.31 20.60
CA GLY A 100 3.18 8.23 21.01
C GLY A 100 3.87 7.50 19.86
N TRP A 101 3.79 8.04 18.63
CA TRP A 101 4.53 7.53 17.49
C TRP A 101 6.05 7.65 17.65
N LYS A 102 6.80 6.78 16.98
CA LYS A 102 8.27 6.83 16.90
C LYS A 102 8.71 6.76 15.45
N TYR A 103 9.50 7.73 15.01
CA TYR A 103 10.01 7.79 13.65
C TYR A 103 11.44 7.24 13.56
N ASP A 104 11.64 6.25 12.68
CA ASP A 104 12.95 5.76 12.26
C ASP A 104 13.31 6.36 10.90
N GLU A 105 14.09 7.44 10.92
CA GLU A 105 14.53 8.17 9.72
C GLU A 105 15.35 7.29 8.77
N ASN A 106 16.08 6.29 9.27
CA ASN A 106 16.90 5.42 8.42
C ASN A 106 16.04 4.49 7.55
N LYS A 107 14.83 4.18 8.02
CA LYS A 107 13.90 3.29 7.33
C LYS A 107 12.68 4.01 6.74
N TYR A 108 12.49 5.29 7.10
CA TYR A 108 11.26 6.04 6.80
C TYR A 108 10.02 5.32 7.34
N GLU A 109 10.16 4.71 8.52
CA GLU A 109 9.10 3.95 9.19
C GLU A 109 8.63 4.72 10.44
N VAL A 110 7.32 4.79 10.64
CA VAL A 110 6.70 5.30 11.87
C VAL A 110 6.03 4.16 12.60
N ASP A 111 6.47 3.89 13.82
CA ASP A 111 5.88 2.89 14.70
C ASP A 111 4.82 3.53 15.60
N PHE A 112 3.62 2.95 15.62
CA PHE A 112 2.50 3.37 16.45
C PHE A 112 2.28 2.43 17.63
N PRO A 113 1.80 2.92 18.79
CA PRO A 113 1.40 2.08 19.92
C PRO A 113 0.35 1.01 19.56
N SER A 114 -0.43 1.26 18.51
CA SER A 114 -1.45 0.36 17.96
C SER A 114 -0.88 -0.89 17.28
N GLY A 115 0.44 -1.02 17.18
CA GLY A 115 1.12 -2.12 16.49
C GLY A 115 1.25 -1.91 14.98
N ILE A 116 0.88 -0.75 14.47
CA ILE A 116 1.08 -0.37 13.06
C ILE A 116 2.51 0.16 12.89
N THR A 117 3.21 -0.33 11.88
CA THR A 117 4.42 0.30 11.33
C THR A 117 4.06 0.85 9.96
N LEU A 118 4.21 2.16 9.78
CA LEU A 118 3.88 2.86 8.53
C LEU A 118 5.14 3.32 7.82
N ASN A 119 5.37 2.85 6.60
CA ASN A 119 6.37 3.44 5.71
C ASN A 119 5.82 4.73 5.09
N ILE A 120 6.57 5.81 5.24
CA ILE A 120 6.19 7.17 4.83
C ILE A 120 7.18 7.77 3.83
N TYR A 121 7.98 6.95 3.14
CA TYR A 121 9.06 7.45 2.28
C TYR A 121 8.55 8.44 1.24
N GLU A 122 7.45 8.12 0.54
CA GLU A 122 6.89 8.99 -0.49
C GLU A 122 6.55 10.37 0.07
N VAL A 123 5.92 10.39 1.25
CA VAL A 123 5.50 11.62 1.93
C VAL A 123 6.70 12.50 2.28
N ILE A 124 7.79 11.92 2.77
CA ILE A 124 8.95 12.67 3.27
C ILE A 124 9.94 13.05 2.19
N LYS A 125 10.10 12.21 1.16
CA LYS A 125 11.11 12.43 0.12
C LYS A 125 10.56 12.96 -1.18
N SER A 126 9.30 12.67 -1.52
CA SER A 126 8.60 13.06 -2.76
C SER A 126 9.56 13.33 -3.94
N LEU A 127 10.19 12.25 -4.40
CA LEU A 127 11.23 12.24 -5.43
C LEU A 127 11.04 11.02 -6.34
N ASP A 128 9.88 10.85 -6.99
CA ASP A 128 9.60 9.76 -7.96
C ASP A 128 10.01 8.33 -7.54
N THR A 129 10.25 8.16 -6.24
CA THR A 129 10.90 7.02 -5.63
C THR A 129 10.27 6.86 -4.25
N VAL A 130 10.06 5.59 -3.93
CA VAL A 130 9.63 5.13 -2.62
C VAL A 130 10.72 4.16 -2.18
N GLU A 131 11.00 4.02 -0.90
CA GLU A 131 11.82 2.92 -0.43
C GLU A 131 10.97 2.13 0.54
N LEU A 132 10.49 0.96 0.10
CA LEU A 132 9.68 0.07 0.92
C LEU A 132 10.20 -1.39 0.87
N PRO A 133 10.18 -2.12 1.99
CA PRO A 133 10.53 -3.53 2.04
C PRO A 133 9.42 -4.37 1.41
N LEU A 134 9.64 -4.84 0.18
CA LEU A 134 8.63 -5.57 -0.60
C LEU A 134 8.10 -6.82 0.13
N GLU A 135 8.96 -7.51 0.88
CA GLU A 135 8.60 -8.69 1.67
C GLU A 135 7.61 -8.43 2.82
N LYS A 136 7.49 -7.17 3.26
CA LYS A 136 6.52 -6.79 4.31
C LYS A 136 5.19 -6.30 3.73
N VAL A 137 5.21 -5.75 2.51
CA VAL A 137 4.02 -5.21 1.83
C VAL A 137 3.30 -6.29 1.02
N PHE A 138 4.05 -7.25 0.46
CA PHE A 138 3.52 -8.36 -0.30
C PHE A 138 3.65 -9.67 0.46
N THR A 139 2.58 -10.47 0.44
CA THR A 139 2.52 -11.81 1.02
C THR A 139 2.52 -12.86 -0.10
N ASN A 140 3.20 -13.97 0.12
CA ASN A 140 3.15 -15.13 -0.78
C ASN A 140 2.03 -16.06 -0.38
N THR A 141 1.11 -16.31 -1.31
CA THR A 141 0.01 -17.27 -1.16
C THR A 141 0.20 -18.43 -2.13
N LYS A 142 -0.62 -19.49 -1.99
CA LYS A 142 -0.66 -20.60 -2.95
C LYS A 142 -1.05 -20.14 -4.36
N GLN A 143 -1.79 -19.03 -4.48
CA GLN A 143 -2.27 -18.47 -5.74
C GLN A 143 -1.31 -17.44 -6.34
N GLY A 144 -0.25 -17.07 -5.62
CA GLY A 144 0.77 -16.13 -6.07
C GLY A 144 0.98 -14.97 -5.09
N VAL A 145 1.56 -13.89 -5.60
CA VAL A 145 1.82 -12.68 -4.82
C VAL A 145 0.51 -11.96 -4.54
N TYR A 146 0.34 -11.55 -3.28
CA TYR A 146 -0.87 -10.92 -2.76
C TYR A 146 -0.52 -9.68 -1.93
N SER A 147 -1.32 -8.64 -2.04
CA SER A 147 -1.35 -7.51 -1.10
C SER A 147 -2.76 -6.93 -1.08
N GLU A 148 -3.02 -5.98 -0.20
CA GLU A 148 -4.29 -5.26 -0.15
C GLU A 148 -4.02 -3.76 -0.11
N TYR A 149 -5.03 -2.99 -0.47
CA TYR A 149 -4.95 -1.55 -0.39
C TYR A 149 -6.30 -0.91 -0.10
N CYS A 150 -6.28 0.29 0.49
CA CYS A 150 -7.47 1.10 0.70
C CYS A 150 -7.13 2.59 0.52
N TYR A 151 -8.00 3.31 -0.18
CA TYR A 151 -7.86 4.76 -0.31
C TYR A 151 -8.56 5.44 0.86
N TYR A 152 -8.06 6.61 1.27
CA TYR A 152 -8.67 7.37 2.35
C TYR A 152 -10.17 7.69 2.09
N ASN A 153 -10.51 8.18 0.88
CA ASN A 153 -11.89 8.49 0.49
C ASN A 153 -12.69 7.28 -0.05
N ASN A 154 -12.10 6.08 -0.05
CA ASN A 154 -12.78 4.87 -0.49
C ASN A 154 -12.44 3.73 0.49
N PRO A 155 -13.26 3.55 1.55
CA PRO A 155 -12.94 2.65 2.65
C PRO A 155 -13.04 1.16 2.25
N ALA A 156 -13.33 0.84 1.00
CA ALA A 156 -13.27 -0.53 0.50
C ALA A 156 -11.83 -1.04 0.50
N ILE A 157 -11.58 -2.17 1.19
CA ILE A 157 -10.35 -2.95 0.98
C ILE A 157 -10.43 -3.55 -0.42
N LYS A 158 -9.35 -3.40 -1.17
CA LYS A 158 -9.19 -3.98 -2.50
C LYS A 158 -7.99 -4.90 -2.49
N GLU A 159 -8.09 -5.99 -3.24
CA GLU A 159 -7.03 -6.98 -3.37
C GLU A 159 -6.12 -6.61 -4.54
N LEU A 160 -4.80 -6.72 -4.33
CA LEU A 160 -3.80 -6.76 -5.39
C LEU A 160 -3.48 -8.21 -5.69
N ARG A 161 -4.02 -8.73 -6.79
CA ARG A 161 -3.77 -10.09 -7.25
C ARG A 161 -2.59 -10.12 -8.20
N SER A 162 -2.11 -11.32 -8.54
CA SER A 162 -0.99 -11.48 -9.47
C SER A 162 -1.25 -10.84 -10.85
N SER A 163 -2.50 -10.66 -11.28
CA SER A 163 -2.87 -9.91 -12.48
C SER A 163 -2.57 -8.41 -12.41
N ASP A 164 -2.68 -7.84 -11.21
CA ASP A 164 -2.47 -6.42 -10.95
C ASP A 164 -1.02 -6.10 -10.60
N ILE A 165 -0.20 -7.13 -10.41
CA ILE A 165 1.23 -7.07 -10.10
C ILE A 165 2.00 -7.66 -11.27
N VAL A 166 2.54 -6.81 -12.14
CA VAL A 166 3.29 -7.24 -13.33
C VAL A 166 4.77 -7.26 -13.00
N LYS A 167 5.46 -8.38 -13.21
CA LYS A 167 6.89 -8.48 -12.89
C LYS A 167 7.75 -7.74 -13.91
N TRP A 168 8.86 -7.19 -13.43
CA TRP A 168 9.90 -6.64 -14.28
C TRP A 168 10.78 -7.76 -14.86
N ASP A 169 11.07 -7.70 -16.15
CA ASP A 169 12.06 -8.57 -16.79
C ASP A 169 13.28 -7.75 -17.26
N PRO A 170 14.43 -7.90 -16.58
CA PRO A 170 15.65 -7.20 -16.96
C PRO A 170 16.25 -7.73 -18.28
N ASP A 171 15.92 -8.95 -18.70
CA ASP A 171 16.48 -9.61 -19.88
C ASP A 171 15.61 -9.43 -21.15
N TYR A 172 14.62 -8.53 -21.11
CA TYR A 172 13.72 -8.29 -22.23
C TYR A 172 14.46 -7.63 -23.41
N LYS A 173 14.81 -8.45 -24.41
CA LYS A 173 15.55 -8.06 -25.63
C LYS A 173 14.65 -7.36 -26.64
N GLN A 174 14.41 -6.05 -26.53
CA GLN A 174 13.99 -5.24 -27.68
C GLN A 174 14.91 -4.03 -27.90
N PRO A 175 15.20 -3.66 -29.16
CA PRO A 175 16.20 -2.65 -29.48
C PRO A 175 15.56 -1.25 -29.58
N ARG A 176 15.38 -0.53 -28.46
CA ARG A 176 15.24 0.95 -28.46
C ARG A 176 15.74 1.55 -27.14
N PRO A 177 16.29 2.78 -27.15
CA PRO A 177 16.87 3.39 -25.96
C PRO A 177 15.78 4.08 -25.15
N TYR A 178 15.15 3.38 -24.20
CA TYR A 178 14.42 4.02 -23.11
C TYR A 178 14.61 3.22 -21.82
N VAL A 179 14.66 3.93 -20.71
CA VAL A 179 15.04 3.53 -19.34
C VAL A 179 14.09 2.48 -18.70
N PHE A 180 13.24 1.84 -19.50
CA PHE A 180 12.24 0.87 -19.03
C PHE A 180 12.40 -0.49 -19.74
N GLY A 181 12.99 -1.48 -19.07
CA GLY A 181 12.92 -2.91 -19.42
C GLY A 181 11.49 -3.42 -19.60
N GLY A 182 11.35 -4.59 -20.21
CA GLY A 182 10.05 -5.13 -20.59
C GLY A 182 9.31 -5.75 -19.41
N TRP A 183 8.10 -5.26 -19.17
CA TRP A 183 7.17 -5.87 -18.20
C TRP A 183 6.63 -7.18 -18.76
N ASN A 184 6.82 -8.29 -18.05
CA ASN A 184 6.47 -9.64 -18.55
C ASN A 184 5.46 -10.36 -17.67
N GLY A 185 4.18 -10.26 -18.02
CA GLY A 185 3.11 -11.08 -17.44
C GLY A 185 2.91 -10.92 -15.91
N PRO A 186 1.92 -11.61 -15.35
CA PRO A 186 1.60 -11.54 -13.92
C PRO A 186 2.73 -12.08 -13.03
N ALA A 187 2.92 -11.47 -11.86
CA ALA A 187 3.86 -11.91 -10.84
C ALA A 187 3.27 -13.08 -10.03
N CYS A 188 3.35 -14.28 -10.60
CA CYS A 188 2.76 -15.48 -9.99
C CYS A 188 3.60 -16.04 -8.84
N LYS A 189 4.84 -15.58 -8.63
CA LYS A 189 5.72 -16.04 -7.54
C LYS A 189 6.31 -14.86 -6.78
N GLY A 190 6.50 -15.01 -5.47
CA GLY A 190 7.15 -14.00 -4.61
C GLY A 190 8.54 -13.59 -5.00
N ARG A 191 9.26 -14.44 -5.73
CA ARG A 191 10.58 -14.09 -6.26
C ARG A 191 10.49 -13.12 -7.44
N ASP A 192 9.35 -13.03 -8.11
CA ASP A 192 9.19 -12.26 -9.34
C ASP A 192 9.25 -10.75 -9.05
N ILE A 193 8.83 -10.33 -7.85
CA ILE A 193 8.93 -8.92 -7.42
C ILE A 193 10.35 -8.53 -6.99
N LYS A 194 11.30 -9.48 -6.88
CA LYS A 194 12.70 -9.19 -6.52
C LYS A 194 13.43 -8.33 -7.54
N HIS A 195 12.98 -8.37 -8.79
CA HIS A 195 13.54 -7.57 -9.88
C HIS A 195 12.75 -6.27 -10.11
N GLY A 196 11.73 -6.03 -9.29
CA GLY A 196 10.77 -4.96 -9.45
C GLY A 196 9.43 -5.45 -9.96
N CYS A 197 8.39 -4.65 -9.77
CA CYS A 197 7.06 -4.93 -10.24
C CYS A 197 6.30 -3.64 -10.57
N ARG A 198 5.34 -3.71 -11.49
CA ARG A 198 4.35 -2.66 -11.70
C ARG A 198 3.07 -3.09 -11.02
N ILE A 199 2.57 -2.29 -10.08
CA ILE A 199 1.24 -2.48 -9.49
C ILE A 199 0.23 -1.54 -10.12
N THR A 200 -0.97 -2.05 -10.35
CA THR A 200 -2.12 -1.27 -10.79
C THR A 200 -3.09 -1.11 -9.63
N LEU A 201 -3.31 0.13 -9.18
CA LEU A 201 -4.32 0.46 -8.19
C LEU A 201 -5.54 1.09 -8.85
N LEU A 202 -6.72 0.58 -8.51
CA LEU A 202 -8.00 1.15 -8.96
C LEU A 202 -8.60 2.03 -7.87
N ASN A 203 -8.91 3.29 -8.20
CA ASN A 203 -9.70 4.20 -7.38
C ASN A 203 -10.96 4.65 -8.13
N GLN A 204 -12.12 4.10 -7.75
CA GLN A 204 -13.39 4.32 -8.47
C GLN A 204 -13.23 4.03 -9.98
N HIS A 205 -13.21 5.07 -10.82
CA HIS A 205 -13.03 4.99 -12.28
C HIS A 205 -11.59 5.28 -12.75
N MET A 206 -10.69 5.60 -11.83
CA MET A 206 -9.30 5.91 -12.13
C MET A 206 -8.41 4.70 -11.92
N LYS A 207 -7.51 4.48 -12.88
CA LYS A 207 -6.43 3.52 -12.78
C LYS A 207 -5.12 4.25 -12.53
N LYS A 208 -4.40 3.89 -11.48
CA LYS A 208 -3.06 4.40 -11.17
C LYS A 208 -2.04 3.27 -11.23
N ASP A 209 -1.09 3.38 -12.15
CA ASP A 209 -0.02 2.42 -12.31
C ASP A 209 1.25 2.92 -11.62
N TYR A 210 1.87 2.05 -10.82
CA TYR A 210 3.08 2.35 -10.06
C TYR A 210 4.15 1.31 -10.36
N CYS A 211 5.35 1.74 -10.75
CA CYS A 211 6.49 0.89 -11.08
C CYS A 211 7.48 0.87 -9.92
N LEU A 212 7.60 -0.25 -9.22
CA LEU A 212 8.54 -0.52 -8.13
C LEU A 212 9.83 -1.14 -8.70
N PHE A 213 10.97 -0.47 -8.60
CA PHE A 213 12.28 -0.95 -9.04
C PHE A 213 13.16 -1.32 -7.85
N PRO A 214 13.84 -2.47 -7.84
CA PRO A 214 14.55 -2.95 -6.67
C PRO A 214 15.74 -2.04 -6.34
N CYS A 215 15.98 -1.83 -5.06
CA CYS A 215 17.24 -1.33 -4.54
C CYS A 215 17.75 -2.27 -3.43
N HIS A 216 19.03 -2.58 -3.47
CA HIS A 216 19.65 -3.44 -2.46
C HIS A 216 20.21 -2.58 -1.33
N LYS A 217 19.58 -2.66 -0.16
CA LYS A 217 20.12 -2.11 1.10
C LYS A 217 20.39 -3.26 2.06
N LYS A 218 21.66 -3.46 2.45
CA LYS A 218 22.09 -4.41 3.50
C LYS A 218 21.37 -5.78 3.41
N SER A 219 21.32 -6.37 2.22
CA SER A 219 20.75 -7.71 1.97
C SER A 219 19.23 -7.84 2.09
N LYS A 220 18.46 -6.73 2.16
CA LYS A 220 16.98 -6.74 2.09
C LYS A 220 16.49 -6.15 0.77
N LEU A 221 15.36 -6.64 0.28
CA LEU A 221 14.73 -6.18 -0.96
C LEU A 221 13.89 -4.94 -0.70
N TRP A 222 14.37 -3.80 -1.17
CA TRP A 222 13.64 -2.54 -1.17
C TRP A 222 13.22 -2.19 -2.60
N ALA A 223 12.24 -1.30 -2.79
CA ALA A 223 11.87 -0.87 -4.15
C ALA A 223 11.46 0.59 -4.29
N LYS A 224 11.92 1.22 -5.39
CA LYS A 224 11.68 2.56 -5.94
C LYS A 224 10.40 2.66 -6.74
N MET A 225 9.39 3.41 -6.29
CA MET A 225 8.11 3.51 -6.99
C MET A 225 7.98 4.76 -7.88
N THR A 226 7.71 4.58 -9.19
CA THR A 226 7.45 5.68 -10.16
C THR A 226 6.10 5.47 -10.83
N ARG A 227 5.22 6.48 -10.88
CA ARG A 227 3.92 6.36 -11.56
C ARG A 227 4.12 6.25 -13.09
N SER A 228 3.40 5.34 -13.76
CA SER A 228 3.45 5.25 -15.22
C SER A 228 2.65 6.40 -15.84
N VAL A 229 3.26 7.19 -16.73
CA VAL A 229 2.70 8.40 -17.36
C VAL A 229 1.47 8.13 -18.26
N ARG A 230 0.96 6.89 -18.32
CA ARG A 230 -0.27 6.57 -19.05
C ARG A 230 -1.47 6.63 -18.11
N ASP A 231 -1.94 7.85 -17.82
CA ASP A 231 -3.34 8.03 -17.45
C ASP A 231 -4.17 7.72 -18.71
N CYS A 232 -4.54 6.45 -18.88
CA CYS A 232 -5.63 6.10 -19.78
C CYS A 232 -6.91 6.46 -19.05
N SER A 233 -7.47 7.63 -19.36
CA SER A 233 -8.90 7.85 -19.21
C SER A 233 -9.61 6.69 -19.92
N VAL A 234 -10.35 5.91 -19.14
CA VAL A 234 -11.30 4.95 -19.72
C VAL A 234 -12.34 5.82 -20.41
N ARG A 235 -12.27 5.87 -21.74
CA ARG A 235 -13.31 6.46 -22.58
C ARG A 235 -14.58 5.64 -22.51
#